data_AF-A0A1E4JNJ4-F1
#
_entry.id   AF-A0A1E4JNJ4-F1
#
_cell.length_a   1.000
_cell.length_b   1.000
_cell.length_c   1.000
_cell.angle_alpha   90.00
_cell.angle_beta   90.00
_cell.angle_gamma   90.00
#
_symmetry.space_group_name_H-M   'P 1'
#
loop_
_entity.id
_entity.type
_entity.pdbx_description
1 polymer ?
#
loop_
_entity_poly.entity_id
_entity_poly.type
_entity_poly.pdbx_seq_one_letter_code
_entity_poly.pdbx_strand_id
1 'polypeptide(L)'
;MPSQEEIALYERLLSRYLRFYDALRKRERRPKSAAQRQFQDVAWGKETPVTDHEKAYVYHLIRAGILRTPKPPVAPDQDPIEAYPTGMKPVPNEIGRKWDERWIDPPGG
;
A
#
# COMPACT_ATOMS: atom_id res chain seq x y z
N MET A 1 -13.93 -2.82 8.76
CA MET A 1 -13.26 -2.27 9.96
C MET A 1 -12.61 -3.45 10.67
N PRO A 2 -11.37 -3.31 11.19
CA PRO A 2 -10.66 -4.41 11.85
C PRO A 2 -11.37 -4.83 13.14
N SER A 3 -11.27 -6.12 13.48
CA SER A 3 -11.73 -6.68 14.76
C SER A 3 -10.90 -6.15 15.95
N GLN A 4 -11.37 -6.34 17.19
CA GLN A 4 -10.61 -5.90 18.38
C GLN A 4 -9.25 -6.59 18.51
N GLU A 5 -9.15 -7.86 18.15
CA GLU A 5 -7.89 -8.61 18.17
C GLU A 5 -6.90 -8.05 17.15
N GLU A 6 -7.37 -7.69 15.95
CA GLU A 6 -6.56 -7.04 14.92
C GLU A 6 -6.10 -5.65 15.35
N ILE A 7 -6.96 -4.87 16.01
CA ILE A 7 -6.58 -3.56 16.55
C ILE A 7 -5.45 -3.70 17.57
N ALA A 8 -5.55 -4.66 18.50
CA ALA A 8 -4.50 -4.91 19.48
C ALA A 8 -3.17 -5.32 18.82
N LEU A 9 -3.23 -6.17 17.79
CA LEU A 9 -2.05 -6.52 16.98
C LEU A 9 -1.45 -5.28 16.30
N TYR A 10 -2.28 -4.43 15.70
CA TYR A 10 -1.82 -3.24 15.01
C TYR A 10 -1.16 -2.26 15.98
N GLU A 11 -1.75 -2.02 17.15
CA GLU A 11 -1.15 -1.17 18.18
C GLU A 11 0.20 -1.71 18.64
N ARG A 12 0.33 -3.03 18.81
CA ARG A 12 1.61 -3.67 19.12
C ARG A 12 2.64 -3.45 18.01
N LEU A 13 2.27 -3.63 16.74
CA LEU A 13 3.17 -3.40 15.61
C LEU A 13 3.58 -1.93 15.49
N LEU A 14 2.63 -1.01 15.65
CA LEU A 14 2.88 0.43 15.59
C LEU A 14 3.81 0.87 16.73
N SER A 15 3.58 0.41 17.96
CA SER A 15 4.45 0.75 19.10
C SER A 15 5.93 0.39 18.86
N ARG A 16 6.18 -0.71 18.14
CA ARG A 16 7.54 -1.19 17.86
C ARG A 16 8.15 -0.57 16.60
N TYR A 17 7.37 -0.34 15.54
CA TYR A 17 7.90 -0.07 14.21
C TYR A 17 7.48 1.28 13.60
N LEU A 18 6.67 2.10 14.29
CA LEU A 18 6.13 3.35 13.72
C LEU A 18 7.22 4.27 13.14
N ARG A 19 8.31 4.49 13.87
CA ARG A 19 9.43 5.32 13.38
C ARG A 19 10.03 4.79 12.07
N PHE A 20 10.14 3.47 11.93
CA PHE A 20 10.67 2.84 10.73
C PHE A 20 9.69 2.99 9.55
N TYR A 21 8.39 2.82 9.80
CA TYR A 21 7.35 3.01 8.78
C TYR A 21 7.30 4.46 8.28
N ASP A 22 7.35 5.43 9.19
CA ASP A 22 7.37 6.85 8.82
C ASP A 22 8.61 7.20 8.00
N ALA A 23 9.79 6.71 8.40
CA ALA A 23 11.02 6.94 7.64
C ALA A 23 10.94 6.37 6.21
N LEU A 24 10.34 5.19 6.04
CA LEU A 24 10.09 4.63 4.70
C LEU A 24 9.10 5.50 3.91
N ARG A 25 7.93 5.84 4.50
CA ARG A 25 6.90 6.64 3.82
C ARG A 25 7.43 8.02 3.39
N LYS A 26 8.18 8.69 4.26
CA LYS A 26 8.72 10.05 4.04
C LYS A 26 9.97 10.06 3.16
N ARG A 27 10.45 8.89 2.70
CA ARG A 27 11.70 8.73 1.93
C ARG A 27 12.96 9.16 2.70
N GLU A 28 12.88 9.28 4.02
CA GLU A 28 14.05 9.49 4.89
C GLU A 28 14.96 8.24 4.89
N ARG A 29 14.39 7.07 4.57
CA ARG A 29 15.11 5.81 4.44
C ARG A 29 14.84 5.16 3.09
N ARG A 30 15.91 4.79 2.38
CA ARG A 30 15.84 3.97 1.15
C ARG A 30 15.32 2.57 1.47
N PRO A 31 14.27 2.08 0.78
CA PRO A 31 13.84 0.69 0.91
C PRO A 31 14.97 -0.23 0.41
N LYS A 32 15.32 -1.21 1.23
CA LYS A 32 16.40 -2.18 1.00
C LYS A 32 15.88 -3.52 0.46
N SER A 33 14.57 -3.68 0.31
CA SER A 33 13.94 -4.90 -0.19
C SER A 33 12.64 -4.61 -0.94
N ALA A 34 12.20 -5.57 -1.74
CA ALA A 34 10.91 -5.51 -2.44
C ALA A 34 9.74 -5.30 -1.46
N ALA A 35 9.77 -5.98 -0.31
CA ALA A 35 8.77 -5.80 0.75
C ALA A 35 8.73 -4.38 1.32
N GLN A 36 9.88 -3.73 1.50
CA GLN A 36 9.93 -2.34 1.98
C GLN A 36 9.44 -1.34 0.93
N ARG A 37 9.63 -1.66 -0.37
CA ARG A 37 9.10 -0.84 -1.47
C ARG A 37 7.59 -1.02 -1.62
N GLN A 38 7.09 -2.26 -1.58
CA GLN A 38 5.66 -2.58 -1.50
C GLN A 38 4.99 -1.81 -0.36
N PHE A 39 5.58 -1.89 0.84
CA PHE A 39 5.09 -1.15 2.00
C PHE A 39 5.00 0.37 1.73
N GLN A 40 5.99 0.95 1.05
CA GLN A 40 6.01 2.36 0.70
C GLN A 40 4.90 2.72 -0.30
N ASP A 41 4.67 1.90 -1.33
CA ASP A 41 3.60 2.12 -2.30
C ASP A 41 2.21 1.99 -1.66
N VAL A 42 2.03 1.04 -0.73
CA VAL A 42 0.83 0.93 0.11
C VAL A 42 0.66 2.16 1.02
N ALA A 43 1.72 2.64 1.66
CA ALA A 43 1.70 3.83 2.51
C ALA A 43 1.37 5.14 1.76
N TRP A 44 1.55 5.15 0.44
CA TRP A 44 1.12 6.21 -0.46
C TRP A 44 -0.26 5.97 -1.09
N GLY A 45 -0.92 4.86 -0.75
CA GLY A 45 -2.25 4.52 -1.25
C GLY A 45 -2.29 4.05 -2.70
N LYS A 46 -1.16 3.59 -3.25
CA LYS A 46 -1.08 3.07 -4.62
C LYS A 46 -1.43 1.59 -4.72
N GLU A 47 -1.20 0.85 -3.65
CA GLU A 47 -1.38 -0.60 -3.57
C GLU A 47 -2.25 -0.95 -2.36
N THR A 48 -2.88 -2.12 -2.41
CA THR A 48 -3.71 -2.62 -1.32
C THR A 48 -2.83 -3.26 -0.24
N PRO A 49 -3.05 -2.97 1.07
CA PRO A 49 -2.29 -3.60 2.14
C PRO A 49 -2.58 -5.10 2.22
N VAL A 50 -1.54 -5.93 2.20
CA VAL A 50 -1.66 -7.41 2.24
C VAL A 50 -1.20 -7.95 3.59
N THR A 51 -0.08 -7.44 4.10
CA THR A 51 0.55 -7.88 5.34
C THR A 51 0.00 -7.13 6.56
N ASP A 52 0.14 -7.70 7.76
CA ASP A 52 -0.31 -7.04 9.00
C ASP A 52 0.46 -5.75 9.29
N HIS A 53 1.73 -5.69 8.90
CA HIS A 53 2.54 -4.47 8.98
C HIS A 53 1.95 -3.34 8.13
N GLU A 54 1.58 -3.66 6.88
CA GLU A 54 0.95 -2.71 5.95
C GLU A 54 -0.43 -2.29 6.43
N LYS A 55 -1.28 -3.24 6.84
CA LYS A 55 -2.63 -2.97 7.34
C LYS A 55 -2.59 -2.09 8.59
N ALA A 56 -1.69 -2.39 9.54
CA ALA A 56 -1.51 -1.60 10.74
C ALA A 56 -1.11 -0.16 10.42
N TYR A 57 -0.20 0.04 9.46
CA TYR A 57 0.24 1.38 9.09
C TYR A 57 -0.82 2.15 8.30
N VAL A 58 -1.54 1.51 7.38
CA VAL A 58 -2.67 2.13 6.67
C VAL A 58 -3.78 2.52 7.67
N TYR A 59 -4.10 1.65 8.63
CA TYR A 59 -5.04 1.97 9.71
C TYR A 59 -4.60 3.21 10.50
N HIS A 60 -3.32 3.30 10.86
CA HIS A 60 -2.75 4.48 11.50
C HIS A 60 -2.89 5.74 10.65
N LEU A 61 -2.55 5.68 9.36
CA LEU A 61 -2.64 6.82 8.44
C LEU A 61 -4.07 7.30 8.22
N ILE A 62 -5.05 6.38 8.18
CA ILE A 62 -6.48 6.70 8.09
C ILE A 62 -6.95 7.39 9.36
N ARG A 63 -6.60 6.84 10.54
CA ARG A 63 -6.96 7.43 11.84
C ARG A 63 -6.33 8.80 12.06
N ALA A 64 -5.13 9.03 11.51
CA ALA A 64 -4.46 10.33 11.51
C ALA A 64 -5.00 11.31 10.45
N GLY A 65 -5.95 10.90 9.60
CA GLY A 65 -6.50 11.73 8.52
C GLY A 65 -5.52 11.97 7.35
N ILE A 66 -4.40 11.25 7.31
CA ILE A 66 -3.36 11.40 6.28
C ILE A 66 -3.75 10.66 5.00
N LEU A 67 -4.23 9.42 5.15
CA LEU A 67 -4.75 8.64 4.04
C LEU A 67 -6.28 8.67 4.14
N ARG A 68 -6.96 8.89 3.01
CA ARG A 68 -8.41 8.77 2.99
C ARG A 68 -8.75 7.30 3.00
N THR A 69 -9.78 6.90 3.75
CA THR A 69 -10.40 5.60 3.52
C THR A 69 -10.73 5.49 2.03
N PRO A 70 -10.47 4.35 1.37
CA PRO A 70 -10.96 4.17 0.01
C PRO A 70 -12.45 4.47 0.05
N LYS A 71 -12.87 5.52 -0.66
CA LYS A 71 -14.29 5.78 -0.86
C LYS A 71 -14.83 4.47 -1.42
N PRO A 72 -15.90 3.87 -0.85
CA PRO A 72 -16.51 2.70 -1.47
C PRO A 72 -16.69 3.05 -2.95
N PRO A 73 -16.30 2.18 -3.90
CA PRO A 73 -16.54 2.46 -5.29
C PRO A 73 -18.02 2.83 -5.38
N VAL A 74 -18.29 4.07 -5.82
CA VAL A 74 -19.63 4.40 -6.28
C VAL A 74 -19.88 3.31 -7.32
N ALA A 75 -20.86 2.45 -7.07
CA ALA A 75 -21.22 1.42 -8.03
C ALA A 75 -21.30 2.14 -9.38
N PRO A 76 -20.53 1.72 -10.41
CA PRO A 76 -20.74 2.30 -11.71
C PRO A 76 -22.22 2.11 -12.02
N ASP A 77 -22.91 3.21 -12.32
CA ASP A 77 -24.20 3.13 -13.00
C ASP A 77 -23.97 2.12 -14.13
N GLN A 78 -24.71 1.01 -14.10
CA GLN A 78 -24.50 -0.09 -15.00
C GLN A 78 -24.93 0.34 -16.40
N ASP A 79 -24.04 0.99 -17.14
CA ASP A 79 -24.13 1.02 -18.58
C ASP A 79 -24.04 -0.44 -19.09
N PRO A 80 -24.95 -0.87 -19.98
CA PRO A 80 -24.98 -2.25 -20.46
C PRO A 80 -23.67 -2.58 -21.17
N ILE A 81 -23.01 -3.63 -20.67
CA ILE A 81 -21.76 -4.18 -21.18
C ILE A 81 -21.97 -4.62 -22.64
N GLU A 82 -21.40 -3.88 -23.59
CA GLU A 82 -21.10 -4.42 -24.92
C GLU A 82 -20.02 -5.50 -24.75
N ALA A 83 -20.32 -6.70 -25.26
CA ALA A 83 -19.50 -7.88 -25.11
C ALA A 83 -18.08 -7.68 -25.68
N TYR A 84 -17.06 -7.96 -24.86
CA TYR A 84 -15.69 -8.08 -25.33
C TYR A 84 -15.58 -9.24 -26.35
N PRO A 85 -14.88 -9.07 -27.47
CA PRO A 85 -14.64 -10.16 -28.40
C PRO A 85 -13.73 -11.22 -27.76
N THR A 86 -14.19 -12.47 -27.81
CA THR A 86 -13.51 -13.68 -27.36
C THR A 86 -12.09 -13.79 -27.93
N GLY A 87 -11.05 -13.72 -27.09
CA GLY A 87 -9.68 -14.01 -27.53
C GLY A 87 -8.50 -13.66 -26.62
N MET A 88 -8.64 -12.81 -25.59
CA MET A 88 -7.50 -12.44 -24.73
C MET A 88 -7.62 -13.07 -23.34
N LYS A 89 -6.76 -14.06 -23.07
CA LYS A 89 -6.49 -14.53 -21.71
C LYS A 89 -5.74 -13.42 -20.94
N PRO A 90 -6.13 -13.09 -19.69
CA PRO A 90 -5.31 -12.23 -18.85
C PRO A 90 -3.99 -12.95 -18.53
N VAL A 91 -2.87 -12.29 -18.82
CA VAL A 91 -1.53 -12.75 -18.43
C VAL A 91 -1.40 -12.66 -16.90
N PRO A 92 -0.97 -13.72 -16.21
CA PRO A 92 -0.62 -13.64 -14.79
C PRO A 92 0.51 -12.64 -14.61
N ASN A 93 0.30 -11.66 -13.72
CA ASN A 93 1.27 -10.64 -13.33
C ASN A 93 2.68 -11.24 -13.18
N GLU A 94 3.59 -10.91 -14.09
CA GLU A 94 5.02 -11.19 -13.97
C GLU A 94 5.57 -10.42 -12.77
N ILE A 95 5.58 -11.07 -11.61
CA ILE A 95 6.35 -10.67 -10.44
C ILE A 95 7.83 -10.82 -10.83
N GLY A 96 8.44 -9.75 -11.31
CA GLY A 96 9.89 -9.74 -11.57
C GLY A 96 10.36 -8.78 -12.67
N ARG A 97 10.03 -7.49 -12.61
CA ARG A 97 10.83 -6.50 -13.34
C ARG A 97 12.04 -6.08 -12.51
N LYS A 98 13.18 -5.83 -13.15
CA LYS A 98 14.35 -5.19 -12.52
C LYS A 98 13.93 -3.83 -11.95
N TRP A 99 14.25 -3.55 -10.68
CA TRP A 99 13.64 -2.43 -9.92
C TRP A 99 14.63 -1.35 -9.40
N ASP A 100 15.73 -1.07 -10.10
CA ASP A 100 16.75 -0.10 -9.61
C ASP A 100 16.65 1.35 -10.13
N GLU A 101 15.70 1.72 -10.99
CA GLU A 101 15.84 2.98 -11.77
C GLU A 101 15.14 4.24 -11.20
N ARG A 102 14.51 4.20 -10.02
CA ARG A 102 13.65 5.33 -9.55
C ARG A 102 13.92 5.88 -8.15
N TRP A 103 15.04 5.54 -7.51
CA TRP A 103 15.42 6.22 -6.27
C TRP A 103 16.10 7.54 -6.63
N ILE A 104 15.48 8.65 -6.25
CA ILE A 104 16.12 9.97 -6.24
C ILE A 104 16.58 10.18 -4.81
N ASP A 105 17.89 10.16 -4.60
CA ASP A 105 18.46 10.50 -3.30
C ASP A 105 17.99 11.90 -2.88
N PRO A 106 17.52 12.09 -1.63
CA PRO A 106 17.24 13.42 -1.13
C PRO A 106 18.54 14.24 -1.19
N PRO A 107 18.49 15.54 -1.51
CA PRO A 107 19.70 16.37 -1.55
C PRO A 107 20.38 16.30 -0.18
N GLY A 108 21.62 15.79 -0.18
CA GLY A 108 22.42 15.61 1.02
C GLY A 108 22.67 16.93 1.73
N GLY A 109 22.45 16.94 3.04
CA GLY A 109 23.00 17.95 3.95
C GLY A 109 24.40 17.57 4.41
#